data_AF-A0A0P7GD30-F1
#
_entry.id   AF-A0A0P7GD30-F1
#
_cell.length_a   1.000
_cell.length_b   1.000
_cell.length_c   1.000
_cell.angle_alpha   90.00
_cell.angle_beta   90.00
_cell.angle_gamma   90.00
#
_symmetry.space_group_name_H-M   'P 1'
#
loop_
_entity.id
_entity.type
_entity.pdbx_description
1 polymer ?
#
loop_
_entity_poly.entity_id
_entity_poly.type
_entity_poly.pdbx_seq_one_letter_code
_entity_poly.pdbx_strand_id
1 'polypeptide(L)'
;MEKLSLRGRLEDHLTFGAGYVPFLAIPIPVFFPFVFGLIRFQDVRAPFGPLSPSLYASITIVALIVTYLLLRQVGRWTFAPSLHCPKNILLTVGLYVGIVLAVVFIGYLITNPHPDAVTRLSLPDVLVGLTVASVYSALLSAVILRQDLAGLYGKPIDRFRSIEEWLEAVDTAANTEISGETQVSEYQKIIDEGEALLDELEGARTNEGKRLHSMFEKWLTDFRQRSSSVSRAAILTGETGNDRLLDKHQTLTCLRQQVAGIGGDEGGRI
;
A
#
# COMPACT_ATOMS: atom_id res chain seq x y z
N MET A 1 -15.72 -16.15 -1.38
CA MET A 1 -14.46 -15.40 -1.17
C MET A 1 -14.35 -14.96 0.28
N GLU A 2 -13.34 -15.43 1.00
CA GLU A 2 -13.07 -15.06 2.38
C GLU A 2 -12.60 -13.60 2.45
N LYS A 3 -13.34 -12.72 3.13
CA LYS A 3 -12.97 -11.31 3.25
C LYS A 3 -11.83 -11.18 4.25
N LEU A 4 -10.73 -10.55 3.84
CA LEU A 4 -9.69 -10.09 4.77
C LEU A 4 -10.33 -9.33 5.94
N SER A 5 -9.91 -9.66 7.16
CA SER A 5 -10.36 -8.97 8.36
C SER A 5 -9.98 -7.49 8.27
N LEU A 6 -10.82 -6.61 8.82
CA LEU A 6 -10.52 -5.17 8.90
C LEU A 6 -9.18 -4.90 9.59
N ARG A 7 -8.84 -5.74 10.58
CA ARG A 7 -7.56 -5.69 11.29
C ARG A 7 -6.38 -5.94 10.36
N GLY A 8 -6.43 -6.97 9.50
CA GLY A 8 -5.33 -7.27 8.58
C GLY A 8 -5.10 -6.16 7.55
N ARG A 9 -6.18 -5.52 7.07
CA ARG A 9 -6.07 -4.36 6.16
C ARG A 9 -5.45 -3.14 6.86
N LEU A 10 -5.88 -2.88 8.10
CA LEU A 10 -5.34 -1.78 8.89
C LEU A 10 -3.85 -2.00 9.22
N GLU A 11 -3.47 -3.24 9.53
CA GLU A 11 -2.07 -3.61 9.76
C GLU A 11 -1.22 -3.42 8.50
N ASP A 12 -1.72 -3.79 7.32
CA ASP A 12 -1.04 -3.55 6.05
C ASP A 12 -0.86 -2.05 5.78
N HIS A 13 -1.87 -1.22 6.07
CA HIS A 13 -1.76 0.24 5.95
C HIS A 13 -0.76 0.87 6.93
N LEU A 14 -0.56 0.29 8.12
CA LEU A 14 0.34 0.84 9.14
C LEU A 14 1.77 0.31 9.05
N THR A 15 1.97 -0.89 8.52
CA THR A 15 3.26 -1.58 8.55
C THR A 15 3.82 -1.87 7.17
N PHE A 16 3.01 -1.78 6.12
CA PHE A 16 3.39 -2.16 4.75
C PHE A 16 3.90 -3.61 4.63
N GLY A 17 3.59 -4.48 5.60
CA GLY A 17 4.07 -5.86 5.65
C GLY A 17 5.42 -6.03 6.35
N ALA A 18 6.03 -4.98 6.90
CA ALA A 18 7.31 -5.06 7.61
C ALA A 18 7.21 -5.80 8.96
N GLY A 19 5.99 -6.04 9.47
CA GLY A 19 5.75 -6.75 10.74
C GLY A 19 6.02 -5.92 12.00
N TYR A 20 6.40 -4.65 11.85
CA TYR A 20 6.50 -3.70 12.94
C TYR A 20 5.98 -2.32 12.52
N VAL A 21 5.58 -1.55 13.52
CA VAL A 21 5.04 -0.21 13.33
C VAL A 21 6.22 0.78 13.33
N PRO A 22 6.47 1.51 12.23
CA PRO A 22 7.67 2.36 12.07
C PRO A 22 7.76 3.52 13.07
N PHE A 23 6.67 3.84 13.76
CA PHE A 23 6.66 4.76 14.90
C PHE A 23 7.58 4.34 16.06
N LEU A 24 7.95 3.06 16.14
CA LEU A 24 8.93 2.56 17.10
C LEU A 24 10.38 2.80 16.66
N ALA A 25 10.63 3.08 15.37
CA ALA A 25 11.97 3.26 14.82
C ALA A 25 12.53 4.67 15.07
N ILE A 26 11.67 5.68 15.20
CA ILE A 26 12.06 7.02 15.66
C ILE A 26 11.57 7.16 17.10
N PRO A 27 12.45 7.15 18.12
CA PRO A 27 12.01 7.31 19.49
C PRO A 27 11.24 8.63 19.63
N ILE A 28 9.93 8.51 19.87
CA ILE A 28 9.02 9.57 20.33
C ILE A 28 9.68 10.47 21.42
N PRO A 29 10.52 9.94 22.35
CA PRO A 29 11.27 10.75 23.31
C PRO A 29 12.23 11.81 22.74
N VAL A 30 12.75 11.65 21.52
CA VAL A 30 13.67 12.64 20.90
C VAL A 30 12.89 13.80 20.26
N PHE A 31 11.65 13.53 19.82
CA PHE A 31 10.79 14.53 19.20
C PHE A 31 10.00 15.35 20.25
N PHE A 32 9.66 14.74 21.39
CA PHE A 32 8.95 15.38 22.50
C PHE A 32 9.58 16.73 22.93
N PRO A 33 10.89 16.82 23.25
CA PRO A 33 11.50 18.08 23.67
C PRO A 33 11.46 19.18 22.59
N PHE A 34 11.56 18.80 21.31
CA PHE A 34 11.55 19.74 20.19
C PHE A 34 10.14 20.31 19.94
N VAL A 35 9.12 19.44 19.96
CA VAL A 35 7.71 19.83 19.80
C VAL A 35 7.22 20.66 20.97
N PHE A 36 7.52 20.25 22.20
CA PHE A 36 7.10 20.98 23.40
C PHE A 36 7.93 22.24 23.65
N GLY A 37 9.18 22.26 23.20
CA GLY A 37 9.97 23.49 23.08
C GLY A 37 9.26 24.50 22.20
N LEU A 38 8.86 24.12 20.98
CA LEU A 38 8.14 24.99 20.02
C LEU A 38 6.78 25.48 20.53
N ILE A 39 6.02 24.65 21.25
CA ILE A 39 4.73 25.04 21.84
C ILE A 39 4.92 26.01 23.02
N ARG A 40 5.94 25.80 23.88
CA ARG A 40 6.25 26.75 24.97
C ARG A 40 6.87 28.07 24.51
N PHE A 41 7.38 28.16 23.29
CA PHE A 41 7.89 29.41 22.71
C PHE A 41 6.80 30.44 22.36
N GLN A 42 5.51 30.16 22.58
CA GLN A 42 4.49 31.20 22.54
C GLN A 42 4.53 32.12 23.78
N ASP A 43 4.90 31.59 24.96
CA ASP A 43 4.98 32.37 26.21
C ASP A 43 6.40 32.87 26.53
N VAL A 44 7.43 32.17 26.03
CA VAL A 44 8.82 32.64 26.12
C VAL A 44 9.07 33.53 24.92
N ARG A 45 9.45 34.80 25.14
CA ARG A 45 9.97 35.72 24.10
C ARG A 45 11.11 35.05 23.32
N ALA A 46 10.76 34.26 22.31
CA ALA A 46 11.70 33.70 21.37
C ALA A 46 12.32 34.88 20.61
N PRO A 47 13.64 34.86 20.33
CA PRO A 47 14.30 35.93 19.56
C PRO A 47 13.71 36.08 18.14
N PHE A 48 12.97 35.06 17.68
CA PHE A 48 12.16 35.06 16.47
C PHE A 48 10.71 34.84 16.93
N GLY A 49 9.83 35.82 16.79
CA GLY A 49 8.41 35.68 17.18
C GLY A 49 7.71 34.51 16.45
N PRO A 50 6.43 34.22 16.76
CA PRO A 50 5.69 33.16 16.09
C PRO A 50 5.76 33.37 14.57
N LEU A 51 6.08 32.32 13.82
CA LEU A 51 6.08 32.36 12.36
C LEU A 51 4.68 32.77 11.88
N SER A 52 4.59 33.42 10.71
CA SER A 52 3.28 33.79 10.17
C SER A 52 2.42 32.53 9.98
N PRO A 53 1.11 32.57 10.26
CA PRO A 53 0.21 31.43 10.04
C PRO A 53 0.29 30.85 8.62
N SER A 54 0.55 31.71 7.63
CA SER A 54 0.78 31.32 6.23
C SER A 54 1.99 30.40 6.05
N LEU A 55 3.05 30.58 6.85
CA LEU A 55 4.27 29.79 6.76
C LEU A 55 4.05 28.40 7.38
N TYR A 56 3.35 28.30 8.52
CA TYR A 56 2.90 27.02 9.09
C TYR A 56 2.02 26.23 8.11
N ALA A 57 1.05 26.90 7.48
CA ALA A 57 0.20 26.27 6.48
C ALA A 57 1.02 25.77 5.27
N SER A 58 1.97 26.57 4.78
CA SER A 58 2.85 26.19 3.66
C SER A 58 3.72 24.97 3.99
N ILE A 59 4.35 24.94 5.17
CA ILE A 59 5.15 23.79 5.63
C ILE A 59 4.27 22.55 5.75
N THR A 60 3.07 22.69 6.32
CA THR A 60 2.11 21.58 6.47
C THR A 60 1.76 20.98 5.12
N ILE A 61 1.38 21.80 4.13
CA ILE A 61 1.01 21.34 2.79
C ILE A 61 2.17 20.59 2.13
N VAL A 62 3.38 21.18 2.16
CA VAL A 62 4.57 20.56 1.58
C VAL A 62 4.88 19.23 2.27
N ALA A 63 4.82 19.18 3.60
CA ALA A 63 5.07 17.95 4.36
C ALA A 63 4.05 16.85 4.04
N LEU A 64 2.76 17.18 3.88
CA LEU A 64 1.73 16.22 3.48
C LEU A 64 1.97 15.69 2.06
N ILE A 65 2.35 16.56 1.11
CA ILE A 65 2.70 16.16 -0.25
C ILE A 65 3.90 15.21 -0.24
N VAL A 66 4.97 15.56 0.49
CA VAL A 66 6.16 14.70 0.64
C VAL A 66 5.78 13.36 1.28
N THR A 67 4.97 13.37 2.35
CA THR A 67 4.48 12.15 3.01
C THR A 67 3.73 11.26 2.02
N TYR A 68 2.81 11.84 1.24
CA TYR A 68 2.05 11.12 0.22
C TYR A 68 2.96 10.48 -0.83
N LEU A 69 3.94 11.22 -1.35
CA LEU A 69 4.88 10.72 -2.36
C LEU A 69 5.75 9.58 -1.82
N LEU A 70 6.26 9.73 -0.59
CA LEU A 70 7.07 8.71 0.07
C LEU A 70 6.26 7.44 0.33
N LEU A 71 5.05 7.55 0.88
CA LEU A 71 4.19 6.38 1.13
C LEU A 71 3.70 5.73 -0.16
N ARG A 72 3.42 6.51 -1.20
CA ARG A 72 3.12 5.97 -2.54
C ARG A 72 4.32 5.20 -3.09
N GLN A 73 5.52 5.72 -2.91
CA GLN A 73 6.73 5.00 -3.30
C GLN A 73 6.85 3.70 -2.53
N VAL A 74 6.73 3.69 -1.19
CA VAL A 74 6.73 2.46 -0.38
C VAL A 74 5.65 1.48 -0.83
N GLY A 75 4.42 1.95 -1.09
CA GLY A 75 3.32 1.13 -1.57
C GLY A 75 3.65 0.37 -2.85
N ARG A 76 4.38 0.99 -3.79
CA ARG A 76 4.84 0.35 -5.02
C ARG A 76 5.77 -0.84 -4.80
N TRP A 77 6.48 -0.90 -3.67
CA TRP A 77 7.33 -2.06 -3.34
C TRP A 77 6.52 -3.22 -2.76
N THR A 78 5.27 -3.00 -2.34
CA THR A 78 4.42 -4.04 -1.74
C THR A 78 3.54 -4.77 -2.75
N PHE A 79 3.19 -6.01 -2.45
CA PHE A 79 2.22 -6.83 -3.20
C PHE A 79 0.77 -6.62 -2.76
N ALA A 80 0.47 -5.55 -2.00
CA ALA A 80 -0.90 -5.27 -1.56
C ALA A 80 -1.61 -4.37 -2.58
N PRO A 81 -2.63 -4.87 -3.32
CA PRO A 81 -3.32 -4.07 -4.34
C PRO A 81 -3.95 -2.79 -3.78
N SER A 82 -4.39 -2.80 -2.51
CA SER A 82 -4.94 -1.61 -1.87
C SER A 82 -3.92 -0.47 -1.78
N LEU A 83 -2.64 -0.76 -1.58
CA LEU A 83 -1.59 0.25 -1.42
C LEU A 83 -1.15 0.90 -2.74
N HIS A 84 -1.58 0.36 -3.89
CA HIS A 84 -1.38 1.00 -5.20
C HIS A 84 -2.46 2.05 -5.51
N CYS A 85 -3.58 2.03 -4.78
CA CYS A 85 -4.67 2.98 -4.99
C CYS A 85 -4.42 4.33 -4.28
N PRO A 86 -4.57 5.48 -4.95
CA PRO A 86 -4.28 6.79 -4.37
C PRO A 86 -5.18 7.11 -3.17
N LYS A 87 -6.45 6.66 -3.19
CA LYS A 87 -7.41 6.83 -2.09
C LYS A 87 -6.93 6.16 -0.79
N ASN A 88 -6.31 4.98 -0.91
CA ASN A 88 -5.84 4.22 0.24
C ASN A 88 -4.51 4.78 0.76
N ILE A 89 -3.65 5.29 -0.12
CA ILE A 89 -2.46 6.05 0.31
C ILE A 89 -2.88 7.31 1.09
N LEU A 90 -3.89 8.05 0.63
CA LEU A 90 -4.43 9.20 1.38
C LEU A 90 -4.99 8.78 2.75
N LEU A 91 -5.66 7.64 2.82
CA LEU A 91 -6.11 7.07 4.09
C LEU A 91 -4.93 6.76 5.01
N THR A 92 -3.85 6.16 4.49
CA THR A 92 -2.63 5.91 5.26
C THR A 92 -1.98 7.20 5.75
N VAL A 93 -1.88 8.24 4.90
CA VAL A 93 -1.39 9.57 5.31
C VAL A 93 -2.24 10.11 6.46
N GLY A 94 -3.57 10.03 6.34
CA GLY A 94 -4.50 10.46 7.38
C GLY A 94 -4.33 9.69 8.69
N LEU A 95 -4.16 8.36 8.62
CA LEU A 95 -3.88 7.53 9.80
C LEU A 95 -2.57 7.94 10.46
N TYR A 96 -1.50 8.14 9.69
CA TYR A 96 -0.20 8.53 10.22
C TYR A 96 -0.29 9.89 10.91
N VAL A 97 -0.83 10.90 10.24
CA VAL A 97 -0.99 12.25 10.81
C VAL A 97 -1.89 12.20 12.04
N GLY A 98 -3.00 11.45 12.01
CA GLY A 98 -3.92 11.30 13.13
C GLY A 98 -3.28 10.66 14.36
N ILE A 99 -2.48 9.60 14.18
CA ILE A 99 -1.72 8.97 15.27
C ILE A 99 -0.71 9.95 15.87
N VAL A 100 0.03 10.68 15.03
CA VAL A 100 1.00 11.68 15.53
C VAL A 100 0.29 12.81 16.26
N LEU A 101 -0.82 13.31 15.72
CA LEU A 101 -1.63 14.34 16.37
C LEU A 101 -2.13 13.89 17.74
N ALA A 102 -2.57 12.64 17.88
CA ALA A 102 -2.98 12.10 19.18
C ALA A 102 -1.81 12.08 20.17
N VAL A 103 -0.60 11.70 19.73
CA VAL A 103 0.61 11.72 20.56
C VAL A 103 1.00 13.14 20.98
N VAL A 104 0.98 14.08 20.03
CA VAL A 104 1.23 15.51 20.29
C VAL A 104 0.21 16.07 21.28
N PHE A 105 -1.06 15.71 21.13
CA PHE A 105 -2.14 16.13 22.03
C PHE A 105 -1.98 15.55 23.44
N ILE A 106 -1.63 14.26 23.56
CA ILE A 106 -1.35 13.64 24.87
C ILE A 106 -0.17 14.35 25.54
N GLY A 107 0.92 14.59 24.81
CA GLY A 107 2.05 15.32 25.38
C GLY A 107 1.70 16.76 25.76
N TYR A 108 0.79 17.41 25.03
CA TYR A 108 0.28 18.74 25.37
C TYR A 108 -0.47 18.72 26.71
N LEU A 109 -1.32 17.72 26.93
CA LEU A 109 -2.03 17.54 28.20
C LEU A 109 -1.09 17.23 29.36
N ILE A 110 -0.04 16.43 29.14
CA ILE A 110 0.98 16.13 30.16
C ILE A 110 1.78 17.38 30.52
N THR A 111 2.13 18.21 29.54
CA THR A 111 2.97 19.40 29.75
C THR A 111 2.19 20.61 30.27
N ASN A 112 0.87 20.63 30.07
CA ASN A 112 -0.06 21.62 30.59
C ASN A 112 -1.19 20.94 31.40
N PRO A 113 -0.91 20.45 32.63
CA PRO A 113 -1.87 19.68 33.44
C PRO A 113 -3.02 20.51 34.03
N HIS A 114 -3.31 21.69 33.47
CA HIS A 114 -4.41 22.53 33.93
C HIS A 114 -5.76 22.04 33.36
N PRO A 115 -6.83 22.04 34.17
CA PRO A 115 -8.16 21.59 33.72
C PRO A 115 -8.70 22.43 32.54
N ASP A 116 -8.26 23.69 32.41
CA ASP A 116 -8.66 24.59 31.33
C ASP A 116 -7.81 24.45 30.06
N ALA A 117 -6.77 23.61 30.04
CA ALA A 117 -5.79 23.57 28.94
C ALA A 117 -6.46 23.35 27.56
N VAL A 118 -7.48 22.49 27.50
CA VAL A 118 -8.22 22.24 26.26
C VAL A 118 -9.05 23.46 25.83
N THR A 119 -9.64 24.17 26.78
CA THR A 119 -10.48 25.35 26.51
C THR A 119 -9.69 26.58 26.07
N ARG A 120 -8.37 26.57 26.27
CA ARG A 120 -7.45 27.66 25.89
C ARG A 120 -6.69 27.41 24.58
N LEU A 121 -6.97 26.30 23.89
CA LEU A 121 -6.39 26.01 22.58
C LEU A 121 -6.76 27.10 21.58
N SER A 122 -5.76 27.86 21.15
CA SER A 122 -5.92 28.87 20.12
C SER A 122 -5.73 28.25 18.72
N LEU A 123 -6.23 28.92 17.67
CA LEU A 123 -6.03 28.49 16.29
C LEU A 123 -4.52 28.34 15.93
N PRO A 124 -3.61 29.23 16.36
CA PRO A 124 -2.17 29.02 16.23
C PRO A 124 -1.66 27.71 16.82
N ASP A 125 -2.16 27.28 17.98
CA ASP A 125 -1.73 26.03 18.63
C ASP A 125 -2.08 24.81 17.80
N VAL A 126 -3.27 24.83 17.21
CA VAL A 126 -3.74 23.78 16.29
C VAL A 126 -2.87 23.74 15.03
N LEU A 127 -2.52 24.90 14.46
CA LEU A 127 -1.66 24.98 13.28
C LEU A 127 -0.25 24.49 13.57
N VAL A 128 0.32 24.83 14.73
CA VAL A 128 1.63 24.33 15.16
C VAL A 128 1.59 22.81 15.35
N GLY A 129 0.57 22.29 16.04
CA GLY A 129 0.39 20.85 16.22
C GLY A 129 0.25 20.09 14.91
N LEU A 130 -0.52 20.62 13.95
CA LEU A 130 -0.67 20.03 12.62
C LEU A 130 0.61 20.09 11.79
N THR A 131 1.33 21.20 11.86
CA THR A 131 2.63 21.35 11.18
C THR A 131 3.62 20.33 11.70
N VAL A 132 3.74 20.22 13.02
CA VAL A 132 4.59 19.24 13.69
C VAL A 132 4.20 17.82 13.28
N ALA A 133 2.91 17.49 13.33
CA ALA A 133 2.44 16.15 12.99
C ALA A 133 2.77 15.80 11.53
N SER A 134 2.54 16.72 10.61
CA SER A 134 2.80 16.52 9.18
C SER A 134 4.29 16.36 8.89
N VAL A 135 5.15 17.18 9.50
CA VAL A 135 6.62 17.06 9.36
C VAL A 135 7.12 15.73 9.93
N TYR A 136 6.61 15.34 11.09
CA TYR A 136 7.00 14.06 11.70
C TYR A 136 6.51 12.86 10.88
N SER A 137 5.29 12.91 10.33
CA SER A 137 4.80 11.90 9.39
C SER A 137 5.69 11.81 8.14
N ALA A 138 6.15 12.94 7.60
CA ALA A 138 7.08 12.94 6.46
C ALA A 138 8.43 12.27 6.82
N LEU A 139 8.97 12.56 8.01
CA LEU A 139 10.21 11.92 8.50
C LEU A 139 10.03 10.42 8.72
N LEU A 140 8.92 9.99 9.32
CA LEU A 140 8.59 8.58 9.48
C LEU A 140 8.52 7.87 8.13
N SER A 141 7.82 8.46 7.15
CA SER A 141 7.73 7.91 5.80
C SER A 141 9.09 7.82 5.11
N ALA A 142 9.97 8.79 5.32
CA ALA A 142 11.33 8.77 4.78
C ALA A 142 12.19 7.67 5.42
N VAL A 143 12.01 7.41 6.72
CA VAL A 143 12.68 6.30 7.42
C VAL A 143 12.20 4.96 6.88
N ILE A 144 10.90 4.77 6.65
CA ILE A 144 10.37 3.55 6.02
C ILE A 144 11.00 3.35 4.65
N LEU A 145 11.09 4.40 3.84
CA LEU A 145 11.69 4.31 2.52
C LEU A 145 13.19 3.99 2.56
N ARG A 146 13.91 4.46 3.59
CA ARG A 146 15.35 4.19 3.78
C ARG A 146 15.67 2.84 4.40
N GLN A 147 14.67 2.14 4.95
CA GLN A 147 14.87 0.73 5.30
C GLN A 147 15.20 -0.02 4.00
N ASP A 148 15.94 -1.12 4.12
CA ASP A 148 16.37 -1.91 2.96
C ASP A 148 15.16 -2.59 2.27
N LEU A 149 14.34 -1.79 1.59
CA LEU A 149 13.14 -2.23 0.89
C LEU A 149 13.49 -3.20 -0.24
N ALA A 150 14.69 -3.06 -0.81
CA ALA A 150 15.21 -4.01 -1.80
C ALA A 150 15.50 -5.37 -1.18
N GLY A 151 16.16 -5.42 -0.02
CA GLY A 151 16.34 -6.67 0.73
C GLY A 151 15.03 -7.25 1.29
N LEU A 152 14.04 -6.40 1.59
CA LEU A 152 12.75 -6.84 2.15
C LEU A 152 11.75 -7.32 1.10
N TYR A 153 11.67 -6.68 -0.06
CA TYR A 153 10.59 -6.86 -1.05
C TYR A 153 11.07 -7.16 -2.48
N GLY A 154 12.39 -7.20 -2.73
CA GLY A 154 12.92 -7.32 -4.09
C GLY A 154 12.74 -6.04 -4.92
N LYS A 155 13.25 -6.03 -6.16
CA LYS A 155 13.13 -4.87 -7.06
C LYS A 155 11.75 -4.85 -7.73
N PRO A 156 11.04 -3.71 -7.77
CA PRO A 156 9.71 -3.64 -8.40
C PRO A 156 9.70 -3.91 -9.91
N ILE A 157 10.83 -3.68 -10.60
CA ILE A 157 10.89 -3.73 -12.07
C ILE A 157 10.71 -5.15 -12.61
N ASP A 158 11.33 -6.13 -11.98
CA ASP A 158 11.25 -7.54 -12.40
C ASP A 158 9.83 -8.06 -12.18
N ARG A 159 9.21 -7.66 -11.06
CA ARG A 159 7.80 -7.94 -10.73
C ARG A 159 6.81 -7.39 -11.76
N PHE A 160 6.92 -6.11 -12.13
CA PHE A 160 5.97 -5.51 -13.06
C PHE A 160 6.03 -6.22 -14.42
N ARG A 161 7.23 -6.58 -14.87
CA ARG A 161 7.40 -7.38 -16.07
C ARG A 161 6.72 -8.75 -15.97
N SER A 162 6.93 -9.51 -14.89
CA SER A 162 6.27 -10.83 -14.73
C SER A 162 4.75 -10.72 -14.64
N ILE A 163 4.23 -9.62 -14.08
CA ILE A 163 2.79 -9.31 -14.08
C ILE A 163 2.28 -9.08 -15.51
N GLU A 164 2.98 -8.25 -16.29
CA GLU A 164 2.61 -7.96 -17.68
C GLU A 164 2.68 -9.20 -18.56
N GLU A 165 3.77 -9.97 -18.47
CA GLU A 165 3.98 -11.22 -19.22
C GLU A 165 2.87 -12.25 -18.94
N TRP A 166 2.48 -12.41 -17.67
CA TRP A 166 1.36 -13.29 -17.32
C TRP A 166 0.01 -12.78 -17.81
N LEU A 167 -0.27 -11.47 -17.68
CA LEU A 167 -1.52 -10.87 -18.17
C LEU A 167 -1.64 -11.01 -19.69
N GLU A 168 -0.55 -10.76 -20.41
CA GLU A 168 -0.47 -10.94 -21.85
C GLU A 168 -0.70 -12.41 -22.24
N ALA A 169 -0.04 -13.36 -21.57
CA ALA A 169 -0.24 -14.79 -21.83
C ALA A 169 -1.70 -15.22 -21.65
N VAL A 170 -2.39 -14.71 -20.62
CA VAL A 170 -3.82 -14.98 -20.41
C VAL A 170 -4.67 -14.40 -21.53
N ASP A 171 -4.38 -13.19 -21.99
CA ASP A 171 -5.11 -12.55 -23.09
C ASP A 171 -4.86 -13.21 -24.44
N THR A 172 -3.61 -13.58 -24.76
CA THR A 172 -3.27 -14.32 -25.97
C THR A 172 -4.00 -15.66 -25.99
N ALA A 173 -3.96 -16.42 -24.89
CA ALA A 173 -4.61 -17.73 -24.81
C ALA A 173 -6.15 -17.64 -24.89
N ALA A 174 -6.76 -16.59 -24.32
CA ALA A 174 -8.21 -16.38 -24.40
C ALA A 174 -8.69 -16.04 -25.81
N ASN A 175 -7.86 -15.34 -26.59
CA ASN A 175 -8.17 -14.92 -27.97
C ASN A 175 -7.69 -15.91 -29.05
N THR A 176 -7.06 -17.02 -28.66
CA THR A 176 -6.57 -18.03 -29.61
C THR A 176 -7.73 -18.91 -30.09
N GLU A 177 -8.22 -18.63 -31.30
CA GLU A 177 -9.29 -19.39 -31.97
C GLU A 177 -8.81 -20.75 -32.53
N ILE A 178 -7.49 -20.95 -32.64
CA ILE A 178 -6.90 -22.13 -33.27
C ILE A 178 -6.84 -23.29 -32.27
N SER A 179 -7.53 -24.40 -32.57
CA SER A 179 -7.47 -25.64 -31.79
C SER A 179 -6.22 -26.47 -32.13
N GLY A 180 -5.67 -27.19 -31.14
CA GLY A 180 -4.55 -28.12 -31.35
C GLY A 180 -3.28 -27.72 -30.60
N GLU A 181 -2.11 -27.93 -31.22
CA GLU A 181 -0.79 -27.77 -30.59
C GLU A 181 -0.51 -26.33 -30.15
N THR A 182 -0.96 -25.34 -30.94
CA THR A 182 -0.85 -23.91 -30.60
C THR A 182 -1.60 -23.58 -29.31
N GLN A 183 -2.83 -24.08 -29.14
CA GLN A 183 -3.61 -23.87 -27.91
C GLN A 183 -2.96 -24.51 -26.68
N VAL A 184 -2.34 -25.69 -26.85
CA VAL A 184 -1.59 -26.34 -25.77
C VAL A 184 -0.37 -25.51 -25.38
N SER A 185 0.34 -24.95 -26.37
CA SER A 185 1.48 -24.06 -26.14
C SER A 185 1.08 -22.79 -25.38
N GLU A 186 -0.02 -22.13 -25.76
CA GLU A 186 -0.51 -20.93 -25.05
C GLU A 186 -0.94 -21.25 -23.61
N TYR A 187 -1.55 -22.41 -23.37
CA TYR A 187 -1.86 -22.85 -22.00
C TYR A 187 -0.61 -23.16 -21.19
N GLN A 188 0.43 -23.69 -21.82
CA GLN A 188 1.71 -23.90 -21.16
C GLN A 188 2.37 -22.56 -20.81
N LYS A 189 2.28 -21.56 -21.70
CA LYS A 189 2.77 -20.20 -21.42
C LYS A 189 2.08 -19.57 -20.22
N ILE A 190 0.76 -19.70 -20.07
CA ILE A 190 0.06 -19.25 -18.85
C ILE A 190 0.63 -19.93 -17.59
N ILE A 191 0.97 -21.22 -17.68
CA ILE A 191 1.53 -21.96 -16.55
C ILE A 191 2.94 -21.47 -16.25
N ASP A 192 3.80 -21.36 -17.25
CA ASP A 192 5.21 -20.97 -17.09
C ASP A 192 5.33 -19.53 -16.55
N GLU A 193 4.63 -18.56 -17.15
CA GLU A 193 4.60 -17.17 -16.68
C GLU A 193 3.87 -17.07 -15.32
N GLY A 194 2.90 -17.95 -15.09
CA GLY A 194 2.21 -18.07 -13.80
C GLY A 194 3.15 -18.54 -12.69
N GLU A 195 3.99 -19.53 -12.95
CA GLU A 195 4.99 -20.02 -11.99
C GLU A 195 6.02 -18.93 -11.68
N ALA A 196 6.51 -18.20 -12.69
CA ALA A 196 7.40 -17.06 -12.49
C ALA A 196 6.78 -15.95 -11.62
N LEU A 197 5.51 -15.60 -11.86
CA LEU A 197 4.80 -14.63 -11.04
C LEU A 197 4.52 -15.15 -9.61
N LEU A 198 4.33 -16.46 -9.45
CA LEU A 198 4.13 -17.09 -8.16
C LEU A 198 5.40 -17.03 -7.31
N ASP A 199 6.56 -17.29 -7.90
CA ASP A 199 7.87 -17.14 -7.25
C ASP A 199 8.09 -15.70 -6.76
N GLU A 200 7.70 -14.69 -7.56
CA GLU A 200 7.73 -13.29 -7.12
C GLU A 200 6.76 -13.04 -5.94
N LEU A 201 5.55 -13.61 -6.00
CA LEU A 201 4.53 -13.47 -4.95
C LEU A 201 4.87 -14.23 -3.66
N GLU A 202 5.75 -15.23 -3.67
CA GLU A 202 6.19 -15.96 -2.49
C GLU A 202 6.84 -15.01 -1.47
N GLY A 203 7.52 -13.97 -1.95
CA GLY A 203 8.12 -12.91 -1.13
C GLY A 203 7.10 -11.93 -0.50
N ALA A 204 5.79 -12.11 -0.72
CA ALA A 204 4.78 -11.19 -0.22
C ALA A 204 4.68 -11.17 1.31
N ARG A 205 4.98 -10.00 1.90
CA ARG A 205 4.93 -9.83 3.36
C ARG A 205 3.61 -9.27 3.91
N THR A 206 2.86 -8.54 3.10
CA THR A 206 1.53 -7.99 3.48
C THR A 206 0.47 -9.09 3.57
N ASN A 207 -0.56 -8.88 4.38
CA ASN A 207 -1.68 -9.82 4.47
C ASN A 207 -2.44 -9.92 3.15
N GLU A 208 -2.62 -8.79 2.45
CA GLU A 208 -3.17 -8.75 1.10
C GLU A 208 -2.32 -9.52 0.09
N GLY A 209 -1.00 -9.33 0.12
CA GLY A 209 -0.09 -10.03 -0.78
C GLY A 209 -0.06 -11.54 -0.56
N LYS A 210 -0.02 -11.99 0.71
CA LYS A 210 -0.10 -13.42 1.06
C LYS A 210 -1.41 -14.07 0.61
N ARG A 211 -2.51 -13.32 0.72
CA ARG A 211 -3.81 -13.79 0.23
C ARG A 211 -3.81 -13.86 -1.29
N LEU A 212 -3.24 -12.87 -1.97
CA LEU A 212 -3.11 -12.89 -3.43
C LEU A 212 -2.29 -14.10 -3.88
N HIS A 213 -1.14 -14.36 -3.25
CA HIS A 213 -0.33 -15.56 -3.47
C HIS A 213 -1.15 -16.84 -3.33
N SER A 214 -1.83 -17.06 -2.18
CA SER A 214 -2.61 -18.28 -1.95
C SER A 214 -3.77 -18.45 -2.95
N MET A 215 -4.46 -17.36 -3.31
CA MET A 215 -5.52 -17.41 -4.32
C MET A 215 -4.97 -17.74 -5.71
N PHE A 216 -3.82 -17.16 -6.05
CA PHE A 216 -3.15 -17.34 -7.33
C PHE A 216 -2.60 -18.78 -7.47
N GLU A 217 -1.86 -19.26 -6.47
CA GLU A 217 -1.34 -20.63 -6.38
C GLU A 217 -2.44 -21.67 -6.53
N LYS A 218 -3.55 -21.50 -5.80
CA LYS A 218 -4.69 -22.41 -5.88
C LYS A 218 -5.31 -22.41 -7.28
N TRP A 219 -5.49 -21.22 -7.87
CA TRP A 219 -6.05 -21.11 -9.21
C TRP A 219 -5.13 -21.73 -10.26
N LEU A 220 -3.83 -21.46 -10.21
CA LEU A 220 -2.82 -21.96 -11.13
C LEU A 220 -2.71 -23.49 -11.06
N THR A 221 -2.68 -24.04 -9.84
CA THR A 221 -2.68 -25.49 -9.61
C THR A 221 -3.92 -26.15 -10.19
N ASP A 222 -5.10 -25.58 -9.93
CA ASP A 222 -6.37 -26.08 -10.47
C ASP A 222 -6.42 -25.98 -12.01
N PHE A 223 -5.81 -24.96 -12.60
CA PHE A 223 -5.72 -24.79 -14.06
C PHE A 223 -4.77 -25.82 -14.69
N ARG A 224 -3.59 -26.01 -14.08
CA ARG A 224 -2.56 -26.98 -14.50
C ARG A 224 -3.07 -28.42 -14.45
N GLN A 225 -3.74 -28.82 -13.37
CA GLN A 225 -4.23 -30.20 -13.20
C GLN A 225 -5.35 -30.60 -14.17
N ARG A 226 -5.98 -29.64 -14.85
CA ARG A 226 -7.02 -29.94 -15.84
C ARG A 226 -6.41 -30.47 -17.12
N SER A 227 -6.81 -31.69 -17.51
CA SER A 227 -6.38 -32.34 -18.74
C SER A 227 -7.16 -31.91 -19.98
N SER A 228 -8.37 -31.38 -19.83
CA SER A 228 -9.26 -31.01 -20.94
C SER A 228 -9.01 -29.58 -21.41
N SER A 229 -8.61 -29.42 -22.67
CA SER A 229 -8.49 -28.12 -23.36
C SER A 229 -9.80 -27.33 -23.34
N VAL A 230 -10.93 -27.99 -23.57
CA VAL A 230 -12.27 -27.39 -23.51
C VAL A 230 -12.55 -26.77 -22.13
N SER A 231 -12.16 -27.47 -21.06
CA SER A 231 -12.36 -26.95 -19.70
C SER A 231 -11.46 -25.75 -19.38
N ARG A 232 -10.26 -25.68 -19.97
CA ARG A 232 -9.35 -24.54 -19.84
C ARG A 232 -9.85 -23.35 -20.64
N ALA A 233 -10.27 -23.56 -21.89
CA ALA A 233 -10.86 -22.51 -22.73
C ALA A 233 -12.08 -21.87 -22.06
N ALA A 234 -12.99 -22.69 -21.53
CA ALA A 234 -14.16 -22.23 -20.79
C ALA A 234 -13.84 -21.37 -19.54
N ILE A 235 -12.72 -21.64 -18.87
CA ILE A 235 -12.25 -20.83 -17.73
C ILE A 235 -11.72 -19.48 -18.21
N LEU A 236 -11.03 -19.45 -19.35
CA LEU A 236 -10.45 -18.23 -19.91
C LEU A 236 -11.52 -17.31 -20.51
N THR A 237 -12.44 -17.86 -21.32
CA THR A 237 -13.47 -17.08 -22.03
C THR A 237 -14.72 -16.83 -21.18
N GLY A 238 -14.99 -17.68 -20.18
CA GLY A 238 -16.23 -17.63 -19.39
C GLY A 238 -17.44 -18.21 -20.12
N GLU A 239 -17.29 -18.69 -21.36
CA GLU A 239 -18.36 -19.26 -22.16
C GLU A 239 -18.67 -20.70 -21.74
N THR A 240 -19.52 -20.86 -20.72
CA THR A 240 -19.87 -22.18 -20.19
C THR A 240 -21.21 -22.18 -19.47
N GLY A 241 -21.94 -23.29 -19.59
CA GLY A 241 -23.13 -23.57 -18.76
C GLY A 241 -22.80 -24.25 -17.42
N ASN A 242 -21.53 -24.46 -17.10
CA ASN A 242 -21.10 -25.13 -15.87
C ASN A 242 -20.72 -24.09 -14.80
N ASP A 243 -21.53 -23.99 -13.75
CA ASP A 243 -21.33 -23.06 -12.64
C ASP A 243 -19.93 -23.15 -12.01
N ARG A 244 -19.34 -24.35 -11.96
CA ARG A 244 -18.00 -24.56 -11.41
C ARG A 244 -16.90 -23.97 -12.29
N LEU A 245 -17.09 -23.94 -13.61
CA LEU A 245 -16.16 -23.30 -14.54
C LEU A 245 -16.35 -21.77 -14.54
N LEU A 246 -17.60 -21.32 -14.39
CA LEU A 246 -17.93 -19.90 -14.22
C LEU A 246 -17.27 -19.31 -12.95
N ASP A 247 -17.33 -20.01 -11.81
CA ASP A 247 -16.65 -19.60 -10.56
C ASP A 247 -15.13 -19.48 -10.74
N LYS A 248 -14.53 -20.36 -11.56
CA LYS A 248 -13.10 -20.30 -11.89
C LYS A 248 -12.76 -19.13 -12.80
N HIS A 249 -13.62 -18.82 -13.76
CA HIS A 249 -13.50 -17.62 -14.58
C HIS A 249 -13.60 -16.36 -13.71
N GLN A 250 -14.60 -16.27 -12.82
CA GLN A 250 -14.73 -15.14 -11.89
C GLN A 250 -13.49 -14.98 -10.98
N THR A 251 -12.92 -16.11 -10.53
CA THR A 251 -11.66 -16.10 -9.77
C THR A 251 -10.51 -15.55 -10.62
N LEU A 252 -10.39 -15.98 -11.88
CA LEU A 252 -9.41 -15.44 -12.82
C LEU A 252 -9.60 -13.94 -13.04
N THR A 253 -10.82 -13.46 -13.31
CA THR A 253 -11.11 -12.03 -13.49
C THR A 253 -10.69 -11.23 -12.27
N CYS A 254 -10.96 -11.75 -11.07
CA CYS A 254 -10.56 -11.11 -9.83
C CYS A 254 -9.05 -11.08 -9.63
N LEU A 255 -8.34 -12.16 -9.96
CA LEU A 255 -6.87 -12.22 -9.91
C LEU A 255 -6.26 -11.24 -10.91
N ARG A 256 -6.74 -11.24 -12.16
CA ARG A 256 -6.33 -10.27 -13.20
C ARG A 256 -6.48 -8.84 -12.72
N GLN A 257 -7.62 -8.49 -12.13
CA GLN A 257 -7.86 -7.14 -11.63
C GLN A 257 -6.90 -6.77 -10.49
N GLN A 258 -6.64 -7.68 -9.55
CA GLN A 258 -5.74 -7.43 -8.42
C GLN A 258 -4.27 -7.31 -8.88
N VAL A 259 -3.84 -8.19 -9.77
CA VAL A 259 -2.49 -8.24 -10.33
C VAL A 259 -2.23 -7.03 -11.24
N ALA A 260 -3.17 -6.69 -12.12
CA ALA A 260 -3.09 -5.47 -12.95
C ALA A 260 -3.04 -4.19 -12.10
N GLY A 261 -3.77 -4.16 -10.97
CA GLY A 261 -3.71 -3.05 -10.02
C GLY A 261 -2.33 -2.86 -9.37
N ILE A 262 -1.49 -3.91 -9.34
CA ILE A 262 -0.11 -3.87 -8.87
C ILE A 262 0.84 -3.50 -10.02
N GLY A 263 0.65 -4.10 -11.21
CA GLY A 263 1.49 -3.90 -12.41
C GLY A 263 1.64 -2.45 -12.85
N GLY A 264 0.70 -1.59 -12.46
CA GLY A 264 0.78 -0.15 -12.64
C GLY A 264 0.01 0.30 -13.88
N ASP A 265 -0.78 1.35 -13.67
CA ASP A 265 -1.44 2.16 -14.70
C ASP A 265 -0.41 3.06 -15.42
N GLU A 266 0.75 2.50 -15.83
CA GLU A 266 1.74 3.18 -16.70
C GLU A 266 1.42 2.95 -18.20
N GLY A 267 0.30 2.28 -18.50
CA GLY A 267 -0.37 2.27 -19.81
C GLY A 267 -1.28 3.50 -20.07
N GLY A 268 -1.32 4.45 -19.13
CA GLY A 268 -1.97 5.75 -19.30
C GLY A 268 -1.05 6.77 -19.98
N ARG A 269 -0.91 6.65 -21.30
CA ARG A 269 -0.51 7.69 -22.29
C ARG A 269 0.10 8.98 -21.71
N ILE A 270 1.40 9.16 -21.91
CA ILE A 270 1.97 10.47 -22.28
C ILE A 270 1.79 10.63 -23.79
#